data_AF-A0AA43ZLF1-F1
#
_entry.id   AF-A0AA43ZLF1-F1
#
_cell.length_a   1.000
_cell.length_b   1.000
_cell.length_c   1.000
_cell.angle_alpha   90.00
_cell.angle_beta   90.00
_cell.angle_gamma   90.00
#
_symmetry.space_group_name_H-M   'P 1'
#
loop_
_entity.id
_entity.type
_entity.pdbx_description
1 polymer ?
#
loop_
_entity_poly.entity_id
_entity_poly.type
_entity_poly.pdbx_seq_one_letter_code
_entity_poly.pdbx_strand_id
1 'polypeptide(L)'
;ISSDPELIFWIGSGCALVLALLLWRVQPGSTVAQTDDLQEKSAPISYATVKNLVSDRRFWSLVLYVVGVACLYDVFDQQFANFFRGFFASPQQGTQVFGFVTTLTEGGVALMMFFIPWVLTRIGGKNALIVAGVVMAMRIIGSAFASSPAE
;
A
#
# COMPACT_ATOMS: atom_id res chain seq x y z
N ILE A 1 -0.98 -7.57 -24.09
CA ILE A 1 -0.03 -6.82 -23.24
C ILE A 1 1.00 -7.72 -22.57
N SER A 2 0.66 -8.96 -22.20
CA SER A 2 1.61 -9.94 -21.62
C SER A 2 2.61 -10.57 -22.59
N SER A 3 2.56 -10.23 -23.88
CA SER A 3 3.38 -10.88 -24.92
C SER A 3 4.64 -10.11 -25.32
N ASP A 4 4.70 -8.79 -25.05
CA ASP A 4 5.83 -7.93 -25.43
C ASP A 4 6.27 -7.04 -24.27
N PRO A 5 7.38 -7.40 -23.57
CA PRO A 5 7.94 -6.60 -22.48
C PRO A 5 8.30 -5.17 -22.90
N GLU A 6 8.70 -4.97 -24.16
CA GLU A 6 9.04 -3.66 -24.71
C GLU A 6 7.83 -2.72 -24.75
N LEU A 7 6.62 -3.25 -25.03
CA LEU A 7 5.39 -2.46 -25.03
C LEU A 7 5.06 -1.93 -23.63
N ILE A 8 5.29 -2.74 -22.59
CA ILE A 8 5.10 -2.33 -21.19
C ILE A 8 6.05 -1.19 -20.86
N PHE A 9 7.31 -1.29 -21.30
CA PHE A 9 8.30 -0.23 -21.11
C PHE A 9 7.88 1.08 -21.77
N TRP A 10 7.47 1.04 -23.04
CA TRP A 10 7.03 2.23 -23.78
C TRP A 10 5.79 2.90 -23.16
N ILE A 11 4.79 2.12 -22.76
CA ILE A 11 3.60 2.65 -22.06
C ILE A 11 4.01 3.27 -20.72
N GLY A 12 4.89 2.61 -19.96
CA GLY A 12 5.42 3.13 -18.70
C GLY A 12 6.16 4.46 -18.87
N SER A 13 7.04 4.57 -19.88
CA SER A 13 7.74 5.82 -20.20
C SER A 13 6.78 6.94 -20.61
N GLY A 14 5.75 6.63 -21.40
CA GLY A 14 4.70 7.59 -21.76
C GLY A 14 3.96 8.13 -20.54
N CYS A 15 3.53 7.25 -19.63
CA CYS A 15 2.90 7.64 -18.37
C CYS A 15 3.82 8.52 -17.49
N ALA A 16 5.10 8.18 -17.40
CA ALA A 16 6.07 8.98 -16.65
C ALA A 16 6.22 10.40 -17.19
N LEU A 17 6.23 10.58 -18.52
CA LEU A 17 6.26 11.90 -19.16
C LEU A 17 5.00 12.72 -18.89
N VAL A 18 3.82 12.08 -18.93
CA VAL A 18 2.55 12.73 -18.58
C VAL A 18 2.55 13.19 -17.13
N LEU A 19 2.99 12.33 -16.20
CA LEU A 19 3.12 12.69 -14.79
C LEU A 19 4.13 13.83 -14.57
N ALA A 20 5.26 13.82 -15.27
CA ALA A 20 6.24 14.91 -15.20
C ALA A 20 5.66 16.24 -15.71
N LEU A 21 4.87 16.22 -16.79
CA LEU A 21 4.19 17.41 -17.32
C LEU A 21 3.13 17.93 -16.35
N LEU A 22 2.36 17.02 -15.73
CA LEU A 22 1.39 17.37 -14.70
C LEU A 22 2.08 18.01 -13.49
N LEU A 23 3.14 17.41 -12.97
CA LEU A 23 3.90 17.96 -11.84
C LEU A 23 4.54 19.31 -12.17
N TRP A 24 4.99 19.51 -13.41
CA TRP A 24 5.51 20.81 -13.85
C TRP A 24 4.43 21.89 -13.92
N ARG A 25 3.18 21.51 -14.24
CA ARG A 25 2.00 22.39 -14.30
C ARG A 25 1.40 22.65 -12.92
N VAL A 26 1.55 21.73 -11.97
CA VAL A 26 1.08 21.89 -10.60
C VAL A 26 2.02 22.84 -9.87
N GLN A 27 1.59 24.09 -9.73
CA GLN A 27 2.15 24.96 -8.70
C GLN A 27 1.70 24.39 -7.35
N PRO A 28 2.60 24.22 -6.36
CA PRO A 28 2.21 23.88 -5.00
C PRO A 28 1.44 25.07 -4.39
N GLY A 29 0.16 25.15 -4.75
CA GLY A 29 -0.79 26.07 -4.16
C GLY A 29 -1.05 25.62 -2.74
N SER A 30 -0.95 26.58 -1.83
CA SER A 30 -1.26 26.52 -0.41
C SER A 30 -2.74 26.17 -0.16
N THR A 31 -3.19 25.00 -0.59
CA THR A 31 -4.52 24.46 -0.28
C THR A 31 -4.41 23.47 0.87
N VAL A 32 -3.91 23.98 2.00
CA VAL A 32 -4.43 23.59 3.30
C VAL A 32 -5.12 24.84 3.79
N ALA A 33 -6.43 24.75 4.04
CA ALA A 33 -7.21 25.83 4.63
C ALA A 33 -6.41 26.40 5.82
N GLN A 34 -5.87 27.60 5.64
CA GLN A 34 -5.37 28.41 6.73
C GLN A 34 -6.60 28.77 7.54
N THR A 35 -6.93 27.96 8.55
CA THR A 35 -7.50 28.53 9.76
C THR A 35 -6.44 29.45 10.31
N ASP A 36 -6.62 30.75 10.04
CA ASP A 36 -6.02 31.87 10.74
C ASP A 36 -6.18 31.62 12.23
N ASP A 37 -5.13 31.07 12.83
CA ASP A 37 -4.64 31.35 14.18
C ASP A 37 -3.72 30.20 14.60
N LEU A 38 -2.56 30.60 15.14
CA LEU A 38 -1.51 29.80 15.77
C LEU A 38 -0.29 29.43 14.88
N GLN A 39 0.74 30.22 15.17
CA GLN A 39 2.13 29.82 15.37
C GLN A 39 3.00 29.65 14.12
N GLU A 40 3.88 30.64 13.99
CA GLU A 40 5.31 30.50 13.71
C GLU A 40 5.70 29.19 13.03
N LYS A 41 6.05 29.34 11.75
CA LYS A 41 6.81 28.43 10.90
C LYS A 41 8.08 27.93 11.62
N SER A 42 7.90 27.02 12.55
CA SER A 42 8.97 26.28 13.19
C SER A 42 9.57 25.38 12.12
N ALA A 43 10.91 25.34 12.05
CA ALA A 43 11.63 24.50 11.10
C ALA A 43 11.00 23.08 11.07
N PRO A 44 10.66 22.53 9.89
CA PRO A 44 9.70 21.44 9.78
C PRO A 44 10.16 20.15 10.48
N ILE A 45 11.46 19.99 10.71
CA ILE A 45 12.04 18.88 11.48
C ILE A 45 13.29 19.41 12.20
N SER A 46 13.19 19.71 13.49
CA SER A 46 14.35 20.03 14.33
C SER A 46 14.95 18.74 14.90
N TYR A 47 16.28 18.71 15.10
CA TYR A 47 16.96 17.60 15.76
C TYR A 47 16.37 17.29 17.15
N ALA A 48 15.86 18.32 17.85
CA ALA A 48 15.17 18.14 19.13
C ALA A 48 13.87 17.35 18.98
N THR A 49 13.08 17.64 17.93
CA THR A 49 11.84 16.91 17.60
C THR A 49 12.13 15.45 17.25
N VAL A 50 13.19 15.18 16.48
CA VAL A 50 13.62 13.81 16.15
C VAL A 50 14.03 13.05 17.41
N LYS A 51 14.82 13.67 18.29
CA LYS A 51 15.26 13.05 19.55
C LYS A 51 14.08 12.71 20.46
N ASN A 52 13.09 13.59 20.52
CA ASN A 52 11.86 13.36 21.28
C ASN A 52 11.03 12.22 20.68
N LEU A 53 10.90 12.17 19.34
CA LEU A 53 10.18 11.10 18.65
C LEU A 53 10.83 9.73 18.86
N VAL A 54 12.16 9.64 18.74
CA VAL A 54 12.92 8.40 18.97
C VAL A 54 12.86 7.95 20.44
N SER A 55 12.65 8.88 21.38
CA SER A 55 12.48 8.55 22.79
C SER A 55 11.04 8.13 23.13
N ASP A 56 10.09 8.31 22.21
CA ASP A 56 8.67 7.98 22.41
C ASP A 56 8.41 6.47 22.27
N ARG A 57 7.80 5.86 23.28
CA ARG A 57 7.46 4.42 23.29
C ARG A 57 6.37 4.04 22.28
N ARG A 58 5.44 4.96 21.97
CA ARG A 58 4.38 4.76 20.97
C ARG A 58 4.98 4.73 19.57
N PHE A 59 6.00 5.56 19.31
CA PHE A 59 6.75 5.50 18.06
C PHE A 59 7.40 4.12 17.88
N TRP A 60 8.10 3.61 18.89
CA TRP A 60 8.67 2.25 18.82
C TRP A 60 7.62 1.15 18.68
N SER A 61 6.43 1.33 19.27
CA SER A 61 5.31 0.39 19.07
C SER A 61 4.81 0.39 17.62
N LEU A 62 4.77 1.57 16.98
CA LEU A 62 4.44 1.70 15.55
C LEU A 62 5.54 1.09 14.68
N VAL A 63 6.82 1.35 14.99
CA VAL A 63 7.96 0.76 14.27
C VAL A 63 7.90 -0.77 14.36
N LEU A 64 7.65 -1.32 15.55
CA LEU A 64 7.49 -2.76 15.74
C LEU A 64 6.33 -3.31 14.91
N TYR A 65 5.20 -2.60 14.84
CA TYR A 65 4.08 -2.99 13.98
C TYR A 65 4.47 -2.96 12.50
N VAL A 66 5.11 -1.89 12.02
CA VAL A 66 5.51 -1.76 10.61
C VAL A 66 6.49 -2.88 10.23
N VAL A 67 7.52 -3.09 11.04
CA VAL A 67 8.52 -4.13 10.76
C VAL A 67 7.94 -5.54 10.89
N GLY A 68 7.14 -5.79 11.94
CA GLY A 68 6.62 -7.11 12.25
C GLY A 68 5.43 -7.53 11.39
N VAL A 69 4.59 -6.58 10.94
CA VAL A 69 3.37 -6.86 10.20
C VAL A 69 3.51 -6.41 8.75
N ALA A 70 3.74 -5.12 8.50
CA ALA A 70 3.74 -4.58 7.14
C ALA A 70 4.89 -5.13 6.30
N CYS A 71 6.14 -5.05 6.80
CA CYS A 71 7.28 -5.58 6.06
C CYS A 71 7.22 -7.09 5.87
N LEU A 72 6.75 -7.83 6.88
CA LEU A 72 6.58 -9.29 6.77
C LEU A 72 5.54 -9.64 5.69
N TYR A 73 4.43 -8.90 5.64
CA TYR A 73 3.40 -9.09 4.64
C TYR A 73 3.89 -8.73 3.24
N ASP A 74 4.66 -7.66 3.07
CA ASP A 74 5.22 -7.27 1.76
C ASP A 74 6.11 -8.38 1.19
N VAL A 75 6.96 -9.00 2.01
CA VAL A 75 7.80 -10.13 1.58
C VAL A 75 6.95 -11.34 1.20
N PHE A 76 5.90 -11.62 1.99
CA PHE A 76 4.94 -12.68 1.66
C PHE A 76 4.25 -12.41 0.33
N ASP A 77 3.71 -11.21 0.12
CA ASP A 77 2.93 -10.86 -1.07
C ASP A 77 3.80 -10.85 -2.35
N GLN A 78 5.06 -10.40 -2.24
CA GLN A 78 6.04 -10.49 -3.32
C GLN A 78 6.26 -11.93 -3.81
N GLN A 79 6.30 -12.89 -2.89
CA GLN A 79 6.47 -14.31 -3.23
C GLN A 79 5.14 -15.02 -3.53
N PHE A 80 4.02 -14.46 -3.08
CA PHE A 80 2.69 -15.03 -3.26
C PHE A 80 2.35 -15.20 -4.74
N ALA A 81 2.81 -14.30 -5.62
CA ALA A 81 2.61 -14.45 -7.06
C ALA A 81 3.22 -15.75 -7.62
N ASN A 82 4.39 -16.16 -7.12
CA ASN A 82 5.03 -17.41 -7.54
C ASN A 82 4.32 -18.64 -6.95
N PHE A 83 3.91 -18.56 -5.68
CA PHE A 83 3.11 -19.60 -5.02
C PHE A 83 1.77 -19.81 -5.74
N PHE A 84 1.06 -18.73 -6.06
CA PHE A 84 -0.23 -18.77 -6.76
C PHE A 84 -0.12 -19.44 -8.14
N ARG A 85 0.94 -19.13 -8.91
CA ARG A 85 1.20 -19.78 -10.19
C ARG A 85 1.42 -21.29 -10.06
N GLY A 86 1.98 -21.75 -8.94
CA GLY A 86 2.24 -23.16 -8.66
C GLY A 86 0.98 -24.03 -8.57
N PHE A 87 -0.20 -23.44 -8.35
CA PHE A 87 -1.47 -24.16 -8.34
C PHE A 87 -2.03 -24.50 -9.73
N PHE A 88 -1.48 -23.91 -10.80
CA PHE A 88 -1.98 -24.09 -12.16
C PHE A 88 -1.09 -25.03 -12.97
N ALA A 89 -1.70 -25.84 -13.84
CA ALA A 89 -0.98 -26.76 -14.72
C ALA A 89 -0.09 -26.05 -15.75
N SER A 90 -0.39 -24.79 -16.10
CA SER A 90 0.46 -23.95 -16.96
C SER A 90 0.80 -22.60 -16.29
N PRO A 91 2.08 -22.19 -16.27
CA PRO A 91 2.48 -20.91 -15.70
C PRO A 91 1.84 -19.69 -16.38
N GLN A 92 1.53 -19.80 -17.67
CA GLN A 92 0.87 -18.76 -18.47
C GLN A 92 -0.57 -18.54 -18.01
N GLN A 93 -1.32 -19.62 -17.76
CA GLN A 93 -2.68 -19.53 -17.23
C GLN A 93 -2.67 -18.96 -15.81
N GLY A 94 -1.77 -19.42 -14.94
CA GLY A 94 -1.65 -18.88 -13.58
C GLY A 94 -1.31 -17.39 -13.57
N THR A 95 -0.45 -16.92 -14.49
CA THR A 95 -0.13 -15.49 -14.62
C THR A 95 -1.32 -14.66 -15.10
N GLN A 96 -2.11 -15.19 -16.04
CA GLN A 96 -3.31 -14.51 -16.53
C GLN A 96 -4.39 -14.40 -15.44
N VAL A 97 -4.66 -15.49 -14.73
CA VAL A 97 -5.63 -15.51 -13.63
C VAL A 97 -5.18 -14.59 -12.51
N PHE A 98 -3.91 -14.63 -12.13
CA PHE A 98 -3.34 -13.70 -11.14
C PHE A 98 -3.57 -12.24 -11.55
N GLY A 99 -3.28 -11.88 -12.81
CA GLY A 99 -3.50 -10.53 -13.33
C GLY A 99 -4.96 -10.07 -13.24
N PHE A 100 -5.92 -10.95 -13.54
CA PHE A 100 -7.34 -10.65 -13.38
C PHE A 100 -7.73 -10.44 -11.91
N VAL A 101 -7.29 -11.33 -11.01
CA VAL A 101 -7.58 -11.23 -9.58
C VAL A 101 -6.98 -9.97 -8.97
N THR A 102 -5.73 -9.63 -9.32
CA THR A 102 -5.07 -8.40 -8.87
C THR A 102 -5.82 -7.17 -9.37
N THR A 103 -6.24 -7.13 -10.64
CA THR A 103 -6.98 -5.99 -11.19
C THR A 103 -8.32 -5.78 -10.49
N LEU A 104 -9.06 -6.86 -10.22
CA LEU A 104 -10.33 -6.78 -9.48
C LEU A 104 -10.10 -6.32 -8.03
N THR A 105 -9.04 -6.81 -7.39
CA THR A 105 -8.68 -6.44 -6.03
C THR A 105 -8.33 -4.95 -5.94
N GLU A 106 -7.47 -4.45 -6.82
CA GLU A 106 -7.09 -3.02 -6.88
C GLU A 106 -8.29 -2.12 -7.20
N GLY A 107 -9.19 -2.56 -8.10
CA GLY A 107 -10.46 -1.86 -8.34
C GLY A 107 -11.32 -1.76 -7.08
N GLY A 108 -11.40 -2.85 -6.31
CA GLY A 108 -12.07 -2.87 -5.01
C GLY A 108 -11.41 -1.96 -3.97
N VAL A 109 -10.08 -1.95 -3.89
CA VAL A 109 -9.32 -1.07 -3.00
C VAL A 109 -9.57 0.39 -3.35
N ALA A 110 -9.56 0.77 -4.63
CA ALA A 110 -9.86 2.12 -5.07
C ALA A 110 -11.27 2.57 -4.64
N LEU A 111 -12.27 1.69 -4.76
CA LEU A 111 -13.62 1.95 -4.24
C LEU A 111 -13.63 2.11 -2.72
N MET A 112 -12.92 1.24 -1.99
CA MET A 112 -12.83 1.33 -0.53
C MET A 112 -12.12 2.60 -0.05
N MET A 113 -11.09 3.08 -0.76
CA MET A 113 -10.37 4.30 -0.41
C MET A 113 -11.28 5.53 -0.33
N PHE A 114 -12.36 5.58 -1.10
CA PHE A 114 -13.38 6.63 -0.98
C PHE A 114 -14.06 6.65 0.40
N PHE A 115 -14.21 5.48 1.01
CA PHE A 115 -14.87 5.31 2.31
C PHE A 115 -13.89 5.29 3.51
N ILE A 116 -12.58 5.16 3.27
CA ILE A 116 -11.56 5.14 4.34
C ILE A 116 -11.68 6.31 5.31
N PRO A 117 -11.88 7.59 4.87
CA PRO A 117 -12.01 8.70 5.81
C PRO A 117 -13.16 8.51 6.79
N TRP A 118 -14.32 8.06 6.29
CA TRP A 118 -15.48 7.78 7.12
C TRP A 118 -15.23 6.61 8.09
N VAL A 119 -14.61 5.54 7.60
CA VAL A 119 -14.26 4.39 8.44
C VAL A 119 -13.31 4.80 9.56
N LEU A 120 -12.22 5.51 9.24
CA LEU A 120 -11.21 5.94 10.20
C LEU A 120 -11.78 6.87 11.28
N THR A 121 -12.72 7.75 10.94
CA THR A 121 -13.39 8.61 11.95
C THR A 121 -14.21 7.81 12.95
N ARG A 122 -14.70 6.61 12.60
CA ARG A 122 -15.50 5.77 13.50
C ARG A 122 -14.66 4.80 14.32
N ILE A 123 -13.72 4.10 13.69
CA ILE A 123 -12.95 3.04 14.36
C ILE A 123 -11.65 3.55 14.99
N GLY A 124 -11.11 4.67 14.49
CA GLY A 124 -9.82 5.24 14.88
C GLY A 124 -8.63 4.51 14.25
N GLY A 125 -7.53 5.24 14.06
CA GLY A 125 -6.34 4.73 13.36
C GLY A 125 -5.69 3.50 14.01
N LYS A 126 -5.65 3.43 15.35
CA LYS A 126 -5.07 2.27 16.06
C LYS A 126 -5.84 0.98 15.79
N ASN A 127 -7.18 1.03 15.86
CA ASN A 127 -8.00 -0.16 15.61
C ASN A 127 -7.98 -0.54 14.14
N ALA A 128 -7.93 0.45 13.23
CA ALA A 128 -7.72 0.20 11.81
C ALA A 128 -6.42 -0.57 11.54
N LEU A 129 -5.31 -0.19 12.18
CA LEU A 129 -4.04 -0.92 12.08
C LEU A 129 -4.16 -2.35 12.63
N ILE A 130 -4.82 -2.55 13.76
CA ILE A 130 -4.99 -3.90 14.33
C ILE A 130 -5.81 -4.78 13.39
N VAL A 131 -6.94 -4.27 12.87
CA VAL A 131 -7.79 -5.00 11.92
C VAL A 131 -7.01 -5.35 10.65
N ALA A 132 -6.25 -4.40 10.09
CA ALA A 132 -5.40 -4.65 8.94
C ALA A 132 -4.37 -5.77 9.22
N GLY A 133 -3.73 -5.75 10.40
CA GLY A 133 -2.80 -6.80 10.82
C GLY A 133 -3.44 -8.18 10.94
N VAL A 134 -4.65 -8.26 11.48
CA VAL A 134 -5.39 -9.53 11.61
C VAL A 134 -5.77 -10.08 10.25
N VAL A 135 -6.26 -9.24 9.33
CA VAL A 135 -6.60 -9.67 7.96
C VAL A 135 -5.36 -10.15 7.21
N MET A 136 -4.23 -9.44 7.34
CA MET A 136 -2.95 -9.85 6.76
C MET A 136 -2.47 -11.19 7.32
N ALA A 137 -2.53 -11.40 8.63
CA ALA A 137 -2.17 -12.66 9.26
C ALA A 137 -3.08 -13.81 8.83
N MET A 138 -4.40 -13.57 8.76
CA MET A 138 -5.37 -14.55 8.29
C MET A 138 -5.07 -14.99 6.85
N ARG A 139 -4.69 -14.05 5.96
CA ARG A 139 -4.29 -14.37 4.58
C ARG A 139 -3.04 -15.25 4.54
N ILE A 140 -2.01 -14.93 5.33
CA ILE A 140 -0.77 -15.71 5.39
C ILE A 140 -1.06 -17.13 5.88
N ILE A 141 -1.76 -17.25 7.02
CA ILE A 141 -2.08 -18.54 7.63
C ILE A 141 -2.99 -19.35 6.71
N GLY A 142 -4.04 -18.73 6.14
CA GLY A 142 -4.94 -19.38 5.19
C GLY A 142 -4.20 -19.90 3.96
N SER A 143 -3.21 -19.16 3.46
CA SER A 143 -2.39 -19.61 2.33
C SER A 143 -1.53 -20.83 2.67
N ALA A 144 -1.16 -21.02 3.94
CA ALA A 144 -0.42 -22.22 4.37
C ALA A 144 -1.29 -23.49 4.38
N PHE A 145 -2.62 -23.35 4.50
CA PHE A 145 -3.58 -24.45 4.45
C PHE A 145 -4.19 -24.68 3.06
N ALA A 146 -3.97 -23.76 2.11
CA ALA A 146 -4.52 -23.87 0.76
C ALA A 146 -3.83 -24.99 -0.03
N SER A 147 -4.61 -25.98 -0.49
CA SER A 147 -4.11 -27.16 -1.19
C SER A 147 -4.47 -27.21 -2.68
N SER A 148 -5.48 -26.44 -3.11
CA SER A 148 -5.93 -26.38 -4.50
C SER A 148 -6.38 -24.96 -4.89
N PRO A 149 -6.39 -24.61 -6.19
CA PRO A 149 -6.87 -23.31 -6.68
C PRO A 149 -8.40 -23.14 -6.68
N ALA A 150 -9.15 -24.20 -6.35
CA ALA A 150 -10.62 -24.24 -6.38
C ALA A 150 -11.26 -24.44 -5.00
N GLU A 151 -10.45 -24.52 -3.94
CA GLU A 151 -10.88 -24.40 -2.53
C GLU A 151 -10.82 -22.93 -2.09
#